data_AF-A0A3S4LIX4-F1
#
_entry.id   AF-A0A3S4LIX4-F1
#
_cell.length_a   1.000
_cell.length_b   1.000
_cell.length_c   1.000
_cell.angle_alpha   90.00
_cell.angle_beta   90.00
_cell.angle_gamma   90.00
#
_symmetry.space_group_name_H-M   'P 1'
#
loop_
_entity.id
_entity.type
_entity.pdbx_description
1 polymer ?
#
loop_
_entity_poly.entity_id
_entity_poly.type
_entity_poly.pdbx_seq_one_letter_code
_entity_poly.pdbx_strand_id
1 'polypeptide(L)'
;MKAPDDRAKPSGKPGLAPVIGVCVTAFRFGLLESACRPYHLFGRGPFFETLKSRVDAYFQQTGQRHTGNRLLHFKTAFAYALAGFSYAALVWGAEHWWSALLAGFGLAQGLVLIAFNVMHDGAHGSYSRKRWVNWLMGSSMEVLGGSQSLWQQKHNVLHHTYTNVDGKDDDIALGSLMRLSPATPWRPWHRLQHWYAVFLYSLLTLFWLLFSDWHKMIRGKIGDTPLPKRAWWEWPYFVATKLLYVGYTLVLPALYHPFSHVLLAFIGVHLLFGLTLSVVFQLAHTVEGAAFPLPGDDGKMADEWAVHQLKTTANFACGNRLVTFYMGGLNFQVEHHLFRKTSHVHYPALSRIVADACREHGMPYQSFQSVWAAMKAHFRFLKQMGRQPAALSAGPVAAATRI
;
A
#
# COMPACT_ATOMS: atom_id res chain seq x y z
N MET A 1 -1.24 50.22 -61.79
CA MET A 1 -2.55 50.78 -62.20
C MET A 1 -3.63 50.02 -61.40
N LYS A 2 -4.55 50.76 -60.76
CA LYS A 2 -5.55 50.40 -59.72
C LYS A 2 -5.04 50.19 -58.27
N ALA A 3 -5.29 51.22 -57.47
CA ALA A 3 -5.37 51.27 -56.00
C ALA A 3 -6.85 51.07 -55.57
N PRO A 4 -7.30 51.40 -54.34
CA PRO A 4 -6.78 51.21 -52.96
C PRO A 4 -7.83 50.47 -52.07
N ASP A 5 -7.63 50.28 -50.75
CA ASP A 5 -8.56 50.81 -49.72
C ASP A 5 -8.07 50.61 -48.26
N ASP A 6 -8.74 51.34 -47.37
CA ASP A 6 -8.35 52.03 -46.15
C ASP A 6 -8.46 51.28 -44.80
N ARG A 7 -7.69 51.83 -43.84
CA ARG A 7 -7.99 52.12 -42.41
C ARG A 7 -8.65 51.07 -41.51
N ALA A 8 -8.03 50.81 -40.36
CA ALA A 8 -8.30 51.55 -39.11
C ALA A 8 -7.63 50.89 -37.87
N LYS A 9 -6.92 51.69 -37.06
CA LYS A 9 -6.73 51.45 -35.61
C LYS A 9 -7.69 52.39 -34.87
N PRO A 10 -8.13 52.07 -33.64
CA PRO A 10 -7.54 52.82 -32.52
C PRO A 10 -7.39 52.05 -31.19
N SER A 11 -6.75 52.77 -30.28
CA SER A 11 -6.23 52.50 -28.92
C SER A 11 -7.19 51.98 -27.85
N GLY A 12 -6.64 51.21 -26.89
CA GLY A 12 -7.21 50.93 -25.57
C GLY A 12 -6.12 50.77 -24.50
N LYS A 13 -6.22 51.56 -23.42
CA LYS A 13 -5.32 51.60 -22.24
C LYS A 13 -5.34 50.28 -21.43
N PRO A 14 -4.29 49.96 -20.64
CA PRO A 14 -4.32 48.81 -19.73
C PRO A 14 -5.07 49.18 -18.44
N GLY A 15 -6.23 48.56 -18.22
CA GLY A 15 -6.96 48.61 -16.95
C GLY A 15 -6.43 47.56 -15.98
N LEU A 16 -6.12 47.98 -14.75
CA LEU A 16 -5.83 47.11 -13.61
C LEU A 16 -7.12 46.65 -12.91
N ALA A 17 -7.02 45.46 -12.29
CA ALA A 17 -7.87 44.79 -11.28
C ALA A 17 -8.93 43.77 -11.79
N PRO A 18 -9.32 42.75 -10.98
CA PRO A 18 -8.65 42.08 -9.85
C PRO A 18 -8.57 40.55 -10.06
N VAL A 19 -7.43 39.91 -9.76
CA VAL A 19 -7.35 38.44 -9.69
C VAL A 19 -7.60 37.98 -8.25
N ILE A 20 -8.88 37.85 -7.90
CA ILE A 20 -9.33 36.98 -6.81
C ILE A 20 -9.95 35.76 -7.47
N GLY A 21 -9.22 34.65 -7.41
CA GLY A 21 -9.61 33.36 -7.97
C GLY A 21 -8.72 32.27 -7.37
N VAL A 22 -8.69 32.21 -6.04
CA VAL A 22 -8.06 31.14 -5.28
C VAL A 22 -8.95 29.90 -5.33
N CYS A 23 -8.29 28.74 -5.33
CA CYS A 23 -8.80 27.39 -5.08
C CYS A 23 -9.33 26.57 -6.28
N VAL A 24 -8.73 25.38 -6.41
CA VAL A 24 -9.17 24.20 -7.20
C VAL A 24 -8.68 24.11 -8.65
N THR A 25 -7.40 24.41 -8.94
CA THR A 25 -6.82 23.94 -10.23
C THR A 25 -5.31 23.73 -10.20
N ALA A 26 -4.83 22.65 -9.57
CA ALA A 26 -3.51 22.08 -9.90
C ALA A 26 -3.31 20.63 -9.37
N PHE A 27 -4.32 19.77 -9.42
CA PHE A 27 -4.10 18.32 -9.38
C PHE A 27 -3.88 17.83 -10.82
N ARG A 28 -2.74 18.18 -11.43
CA ARG A 28 -2.35 17.69 -12.76
C ARG A 28 -1.81 16.25 -12.63
N PHE A 29 -2.70 15.32 -12.24
CA PHE A 29 -2.40 13.88 -12.09
C PHE A 29 -2.43 13.10 -13.42
N GLY A 30 -2.54 13.81 -14.55
CA GLY A 30 -2.55 13.22 -15.91
C GLY A 30 -1.17 12.90 -16.49
N LEU A 31 -0.06 13.24 -15.81
CA LEU A 31 1.29 12.91 -16.27
C LEU A 31 1.82 11.55 -15.73
N LEU A 32 1.05 10.86 -14.88
CA LEU A 32 1.40 9.50 -14.43
C LEU A 32 0.92 8.41 -15.40
N GLU A 33 0.03 8.72 -16.35
CA GLU A 33 -0.46 7.74 -17.34
C GLU A 33 0.59 7.36 -18.39
N SER A 34 1.56 8.24 -18.67
CA SER A 34 2.61 8.01 -19.66
C SER A 34 3.88 7.36 -19.07
N ALA A 35 4.14 7.50 -17.77
CA ALA A 35 5.34 6.95 -17.13
C ALA A 35 5.17 5.51 -16.61
N CYS A 36 3.94 4.99 -16.55
CA CYS A 36 3.64 3.73 -15.86
C CYS A 36 2.81 2.78 -16.74
N ARG A 37 3.30 2.48 -17.95
CA ARG A 37 2.82 1.31 -18.68
C ARG A 37 3.70 0.12 -18.28
N PRO A 38 3.23 -0.81 -17.43
CA PRO A 38 3.96 -2.06 -17.14
C PRO A 38 4.28 -2.85 -18.41
N TYR A 39 3.53 -2.60 -19.49
CA TYR A 39 3.66 -3.24 -20.80
C TYR A 39 5.04 -3.08 -21.49
N HIS A 40 5.89 -2.14 -21.05
CA HIS A 40 7.25 -2.07 -21.58
C HIS A 40 8.15 -3.20 -21.06
N LEU A 41 7.88 -3.70 -19.84
CA LEU A 41 8.61 -4.80 -19.22
C LEU A 41 7.87 -6.15 -19.30
N PHE A 42 6.54 -6.12 -19.38
CA PHE A 42 5.69 -7.32 -19.35
C PHE A 42 4.82 -7.43 -20.61
N GLY A 43 4.67 -8.64 -21.14
CA GLY A 43 3.70 -8.92 -22.21
C GLY A 43 2.24 -8.88 -21.73
N ARG A 44 1.31 -8.73 -22.68
CA ARG A 44 -0.09 -9.20 -22.51
C ARG A 44 -0.20 -10.60 -23.09
N GLY A 45 -0.99 -11.45 -22.45
CA GLY A 45 -1.34 -12.74 -23.01
C GLY A 45 -2.76 -13.17 -22.70
N PRO A 46 -3.15 -14.36 -23.19
CA PRO A 46 -4.54 -14.80 -23.25
C PRO A 46 -5.18 -14.99 -21.88
N PHE A 47 -4.37 -15.28 -20.85
CA PHE A 47 -4.86 -15.51 -19.50
C PHE A 47 -5.49 -14.25 -18.90
N PHE A 48 -4.80 -13.10 -18.99
CA PHE A 48 -5.35 -11.85 -18.46
C PHE A 48 -6.61 -11.38 -19.17
N GLU A 49 -6.71 -11.59 -20.49
CA GLU A 49 -7.92 -11.23 -21.25
C GLU A 49 -9.12 -12.10 -20.84
N THR A 50 -8.92 -13.41 -20.62
CA THR A 50 -9.96 -14.29 -20.05
C THR A 50 -10.42 -13.82 -18.67
N LEU A 51 -9.47 -13.52 -17.77
CA LEU A 51 -9.76 -12.99 -16.45
C LEU A 51 -10.58 -11.70 -16.51
N LYS A 52 -10.12 -10.73 -17.31
CA LYS A 52 -10.78 -9.44 -17.45
C LYS A 52 -12.21 -9.62 -17.97
N SER A 53 -12.41 -10.44 -18.99
CA SER A 53 -13.74 -10.73 -19.54
C SER A 53 -14.71 -11.29 -18.48
N ARG A 54 -14.26 -12.26 -17.67
CA ARG A 54 -15.10 -12.86 -16.62
C ARG A 54 -15.43 -11.89 -15.49
N VAL A 55 -14.47 -11.05 -15.09
CA VAL A 55 -14.70 -10.01 -14.08
C VAL A 55 -15.66 -8.94 -14.61
N ASP A 56 -15.51 -8.52 -15.86
CA ASP A 56 -16.43 -7.58 -16.51
C ASP A 56 -17.86 -8.18 -16.56
N ALA A 57 -17.99 -9.47 -16.91
CA ALA A 57 -19.26 -10.18 -16.90
C ALA A 57 -19.90 -10.24 -15.50
N TYR A 58 -19.13 -10.46 -14.44
CA TYR A 58 -19.63 -10.42 -13.06
C TYR A 58 -20.26 -9.05 -12.72
N PHE A 59 -19.60 -7.95 -13.06
CA PHE A 59 -20.15 -6.61 -12.80
C PHE A 59 -21.39 -6.30 -13.65
N GLN A 60 -21.41 -6.76 -14.91
CA GLN A 60 -22.59 -6.61 -15.79
C GLN A 60 -23.79 -7.40 -15.26
N GLN A 61 -23.60 -8.67 -14.88
CA GLN A 61 -24.67 -9.54 -14.41
C GLN A 61 -25.22 -9.11 -13.05
N THR A 62 -24.37 -8.65 -12.13
CA THR A 62 -24.80 -8.26 -10.79
C THR A 62 -25.29 -6.81 -10.71
N GLY A 63 -25.02 -5.98 -11.72
CA GLY A 63 -25.28 -4.54 -11.71
C GLY A 63 -24.49 -3.77 -10.63
N GLN A 64 -23.52 -4.42 -9.99
CA GLN A 64 -22.69 -3.80 -8.97
C GLN A 64 -21.68 -2.84 -9.60
N ARG A 65 -21.24 -1.86 -8.81
CA ARG A 65 -20.16 -0.96 -9.21
C ARG A 65 -18.82 -1.54 -8.76
N HIS A 66 -17.76 -1.28 -9.50
CA HIS A 66 -16.38 -1.61 -9.08
C HIS A 66 -15.96 -0.93 -7.78
N THR A 67 -16.61 0.17 -7.42
CA THR A 67 -16.26 0.95 -6.22
C THR A 67 -16.86 0.37 -4.94
N GLY A 68 -16.51 0.97 -3.81
CA GLY A 68 -17.09 0.66 -2.51
C GLY A 68 -18.62 0.66 -2.47
N ASN A 69 -19.16 -0.11 -1.52
CA ASN A 69 -20.58 -0.25 -1.25
C ASN A 69 -20.91 0.10 0.21
N ARG A 70 -22.14 -0.17 0.67
CA ARG A 70 -22.58 0.11 2.04
C ARG A 70 -21.71 -0.56 3.11
N LEU A 71 -21.16 -1.75 2.84
CA LEU A 71 -20.26 -2.43 3.76
C LEU A 71 -18.96 -1.64 3.95
N LEU A 72 -18.40 -1.07 2.89
CA LEU A 72 -17.21 -0.22 2.97
C LEU A 72 -17.47 1.03 3.83
N HIS A 73 -18.62 1.68 3.65
CA HIS A 73 -18.99 2.85 4.42
C HIS A 73 -19.22 2.52 5.90
N PHE A 74 -19.86 1.38 6.19
CA PHE A 74 -19.98 0.87 7.56
C PHE A 74 -18.60 0.61 8.19
N LYS A 75 -17.71 -0.10 7.49
CA LYS A 75 -16.32 -0.33 7.93
C LYS A 75 -15.59 0.99 8.23
N THR A 76 -15.80 2.00 7.38
CA THR A 76 -15.21 3.33 7.53
C THR A 76 -15.69 4.00 8.81
N ALA A 77 -17.02 4.06 9.02
CA ALA A 77 -17.61 4.64 10.21
C ALA A 77 -17.15 3.91 11.48
N PHE A 78 -17.14 2.57 11.46
CA PHE A 78 -16.66 1.74 12.56
C PHE A 78 -15.18 2.01 12.88
N ALA A 79 -14.31 2.07 11.86
CA ALA A 79 -12.88 2.28 12.03
C ALA A 79 -12.57 3.65 12.67
N TYR A 80 -13.18 4.72 12.16
CA TYR A 80 -13.02 6.06 12.73
C TYR A 80 -13.67 6.20 14.10
N ALA A 81 -14.81 5.57 14.34
CA ALA A 81 -15.44 5.57 15.66
C ALA A 81 -14.55 4.86 16.69
N LEU A 82 -14.00 3.68 16.35
CA LEU A 82 -13.08 2.96 17.22
C LEU A 82 -11.82 3.78 17.50
N ALA A 83 -11.18 4.33 16.47
CA ALA A 83 -9.98 5.15 16.63
C ALA A 83 -10.26 6.42 17.46
N GLY A 84 -11.34 7.15 17.13
CA GLY A 84 -11.72 8.39 17.83
C GLY A 84 -12.11 8.15 19.28
N PHE A 85 -12.94 7.13 19.55
CA PHE A 85 -13.32 6.75 20.92
C PHE A 85 -12.10 6.30 21.72
N SER A 86 -11.24 5.45 21.14
CA SER A 86 -10.05 4.95 21.84
C SER A 86 -9.04 6.06 22.10
N TYR A 87 -8.86 6.99 21.15
CA TYR A 87 -8.04 8.18 21.35
C TYR A 87 -8.62 9.05 22.47
N ALA A 88 -9.93 9.31 22.46
CA ALA A 88 -10.56 10.13 23.50
C ALA A 88 -10.48 9.47 24.89
N ALA A 89 -10.70 8.15 24.96
CA ALA A 89 -10.52 7.37 26.17
C ALA A 89 -9.06 7.41 26.65
N LEU A 90 -8.08 7.33 25.74
CA LEU A 90 -6.67 7.39 26.10
C LEU A 90 -6.26 8.76 26.65
N VAL A 91 -6.74 9.85 26.03
CA VAL A 91 -6.33 11.21 26.40
C VAL A 91 -7.13 11.75 27.60
N TRP A 92 -8.42 11.46 27.71
CA TRP A 92 -9.28 12.07 28.73
C TRP A 92 -9.93 11.08 29.71
N GLY A 93 -9.91 9.78 29.43
CA GLY A 93 -10.60 8.77 30.25
C GLY A 93 -9.67 7.76 30.94
N ALA A 94 -8.38 7.73 30.63
CA ALA A 94 -7.45 6.73 31.14
C ALA A 94 -6.85 7.19 32.47
N GLU A 95 -7.50 6.83 33.59
CA GLU A 95 -7.00 7.11 34.95
C GLU A 95 -6.00 6.07 35.47
N HIS A 96 -5.92 4.91 34.82
CA HIS A 96 -5.11 3.77 35.26
C HIS A 96 -4.29 3.20 34.10
N TRP A 97 -3.17 2.55 34.42
CA TRP A 97 -2.29 1.96 33.41
C TRP A 97 -2.99 0.94 32.51
N TRP A 98 -3.92 0.14 33.05
CA TRP A 98 -4.63 -0.87 32.29
C TRP A 98 -5.69 -0.27 31.35
N SER A 99 -6.33 0.84 31.75
CA SER A 99 -7.28 1.55 30.87
C SER A 99 -6.55 2.29 29.76
N ALA A 100 -5.35 2.82 30.03
CA ALA A 100 -4.45 3.35 29.02
C ALA A 100 -3.97 2.27 28.03
N LEU A 101 -3.63 1.07 28.50
CA LEU A 101 -3.26 -0.04 27.62
C LEU A 101 -4.43 -0.48 26.73
N LEU A 102 -5.64 -0.60 27.28
CA LEU A 102 -6.83 -0.97 26.52
C LEU A 102 -7.18 0.08 25.46
N ALA A 103 -7.15 1.36 25.84
CA ALA A 103 -7.40 2.48 24.93
C ALA A 103 -6.30 2.59 23.86
N GLY A 104 -5.03 2.41 24.24
CA GLY A 104 -3.90 2.37 23.30
C GLY A 104 -4.01 1.21 22.30
N PHE A 105 -4.38 0.01 22.78
CA PHE A 105 -4.66 -1.12 21.91
C PHE A 105 -5.82 -0.82 20.95
N GLY A 106 -6.96 -0.34 21.47
CA GLY A 106 -8.12 0.04 20.67
C GLY A 106 -7.77 1.09 19.60
N LEU A 107 -6.95 2.08 19.95
CA LEU A 107 -6.45 3.10 19.04
C LEU A 107 -5.60 2.46 17.94
N ALA A 108 -4.61 1.62 18.28
CA ALA A 108 -3.79 0.92 17.29
C ALA A 108 -4.65 0.08 16.32
N GLN A 109 -5.64 -0.66 16.83
CA GLN A 109 -6.56 -1.44 15.99
C GLN A 109 -7.46 -0.58 15.10
N GLY A 110 -7.95 0.55 15.62
CA GLY A 110 -8.71 1.53 14.84
C GLY A 110 -7.88 2.12 13.70
N LEU A 111 -6.61 2.46 13.94
CA LEU A 111 -5.68 2.95 12.92
C LEU A 111 -5.38 1.88 11.86
N VAL A 112 -5.21 0.61 12.25
CA VAL A 112 -5.10 -0.52 11.31
C VAL A 112 -6.34 -0.61 10.40
N LEU A 113 -7.54 -0.54 10.97
CA LEU A 113 -8.78 -0.60 10.20
C LEU A 113 -8.90 0.57 9.23
N ILE A 114 -8.53 1.79 9.64
CA ILE A 114 -8.48 2.96 8.76
C ILE A 114 -7.49 2.71 7.62
N ALA A 115 -6.28 2.24 7.93
CA ALA A 115 -5.24 1.98 6.95
C ALA A 115 -5.71 0.97 5.88
N PHE A 116 -6.25 -0.16 6.30
CA PHE A 116 -6.63 -1.25 5.41
C PHE A 116 -7.95 -1.02 4.68
N ASN A 117 -8.97 -0.50 5.36
CA ASN A 117 -10.32 -0.44 4.79
C ASN A 117 -10.65 0.91 4.14
N VAL A 118 -9.97 1.99 4.52
CA VAL A 118 -10.33 3.35 4.09
C VAL A 118 -9.22 3.96 3.25
N MET A 119 -8.03 4.09 3.85
CA MET A 119 -6.87 4.70 3.23
C MET A 119 -6.48 3.95 1.96
N HIS A 120 -6.36 2.62 2.03
CA HIS A 120 -5.94 1.78 0.92
C HIS A 120 -6.88 1.89 -0.29
N ASP A 121 -8.18 1.63 -0.13
CA ASP A 121 -9.18 1.77 -1.21
C ASP A 121 -9.24 3.22 -1.75
N GLY A 122 -9.14 4.22 -0.87
CA GLY A 122 -9.11 5.63 -1.26
C GLY A 122 -7.89 5.96 -2.12
N ALA A 123 -6.71 5.51 -1.69
CA ALA A 123 -5.44 5.76 -2.36
C ALA A 123 -5.31 5.02 -3.70
N HIS A 124 -5.99 3.88 -3.87
CA HIS A 124 -6.16 3.20 -5.17
C HIS A 124 -7.25 3.80 -6.06
N GLY A 125 -8.09 4.68 -5.52
CA GLY A 125 -9.20 5.28 -6.24
C GLY A 125 -10.44 4.38 -6.37
N SER A 126 -10.52 3.30 -5.58
CA SER A 126 -11.59 2.31 -5.62
C SER A 126 -12.69 2.57 -4.58
N TYR A 127 -12.47 3.46 -3.60
CA TYR A 127 -13.46 3.76 -2.57
C TYR A 127 -14.77 4.35 -3.13
N SER A 128 -14.69 5.26 -4.10
CA SER A 128 -15.83 5.99 -4.66
C SER A 128 -15.65 6.33 -6.14
N ARG A 129 -16.75 6.66 -6.82
CA ARG A 129 -16.71 7.21 -8.19
C ARG A 129 -16.24 8.67 -8.21
N LYS A 130 -16.36 9.38 -7.08
CA LYS A 130 -15.97 10.78 -6.95
C LYS A 130 -14.50 10.87 -6.58
N ARG A 131 -13.68 11.48 -7.44
CA ARG A 131 -12.23 11.61 -7.24
C ARG A 131 -11.85 12.30 -5.92
N TRP A 132 -12.57 13.36 -5.53
CA TRP A 132 -12.30 14.06 -4.28
C TRP A 132 -12.58 13.20 -3.04
N VAL A 133 -13.53 12.25 -3.12
CA VAL A 133 -13.80 11.30 -2.03
C VAL A 133 -12.65 10.32 -1.90
N ASN A 134 -12.17 9.77 -3.02
CA ASN A 134 -10.99 8.90 -3.01
C ASN A 134 -9.76 9.63 -2.47
N TRP A 135 -9.55 10.87 -2.89
CA TRP A 135 -8.48 11.71 -2.38
C TRP A 135 -8.60 11.86 -0.86
N LEU A 136 -9.76 12.28 -0.35
CA LEU A 136 -9.99 12.46 1.08
C LEU A 136 -9.79 11.16 1.87
N MET A 137 -10.34 10.04 1.40
CA MET A 137 -10.17 8.74 2.07
C MET A 137 -8.71 8.28 2.00
N GLY A 138 -8.01 8.49 0.89
CA GLY A 138 -6.57 8.23 0.76
C GLY A 138 -5.71 9.14 1.66
N SER A 139 -6.15 10.38 1.91
CA SER A 139 -5.48 11.33 2.80
C SER A 139 -5.55 10.93 4.26
N SER A 140 -6.32 9.90 4.61
CA SER A 140 -6.17 9.20 5.89
C SER A 140 -4.72 8.81 6.18
N MET A 141 -3.89 8.59 5.14
CA MET A 141 -2.46 8.34 5.30
C MET A 141 -1.76 9.44 6.11
N GLU A 142 -2.17 10.70 5.97
CA GLU A 142 -1.62 11.82 6.72
C GLU A 142 -1.99 11.73 8.21
N VAL A 143 -3.22 11.32 8.49
CA VAL A 143 -3.70 11.02 9.87
C VAL A 143 -2.98 9.79 10.45
N LEU A 144 -2.44 8.91 9.62
CA LEU A 144 -1.66 7.75 10.08
C LEU A 144 -0.16 8.06 10.26
N GLY A 145 0.26 9.30 9.98
CA GLY A 145 1.65 9.76 10.11
C GLY A 145 2.53 9.46 8.89
N GLY A 146 1.94 8.95 7.79
CA GLY A 146 2.60 8.71 6.51
C GLY A 146 2.44 9.89 5.54
N SER A 147 2.58 9.63 4.25
CA SER A 147 2.25 10.58 3.18
C SER A 147 1.55 9.87 2.03
N GLN A 148 0.35 10.32 1.66
CA GLN A 148 -0.44 9.71 0.60
C GLN A 148 0.31 9.75 -0.75
N SER A 149 0.95 10.88 -1.08
CA SER A 149 1.64 11.03 -2.37
C SER A 149 2.84 10.09 -2.48
N LEU A 150 3.66 9.99 -1.43
CA LEU A 150 4.78 9.05 -1.37
C LEU A 150 4.29 7.61 -1.40
N TRP A 151 3.23 7.29 -0.67
CA TRP A 151 2.64 5.96 -0.68
C TRP A 151 2.10 5.58 -2.06
N GLN A 152 1.44 6.48 -2.79
CA GLN A 152 0.95 6.20 -4.14
C GLN A 152 2.12 5.97 -5.13
N GLN A 153 3.21 6.72 -5.02
CA GLN A 153 4.38 6.48 -5.88
C GLN A 153 5.07 5.16 -5.51
N LYS A 154 5.19 4.87 -4.22
CA LYS A 154 5.80 3.62 -3.75
C LYS A 154 4.94 2.40 -4.13
N HIS A 155 3.68 2.41 -3.76
CA HIS A 155 2.79 1.25 -3.85
C HIS A 155 2.14 1.12 -5.22
N ASN A 156 1.50 2.17 -5.72
CA ASN A 156 0.69 2.09 -6.95
C ASN A 156 1.54 2.08 -8.22
N VAL A 157 2.70 2.77 -8.19
CA VAL A 157 3.59 2.89 -9.35
C VAL A 157 4.69 1.85 -9.28
N LEU A 158 5.46 1.77 -8.20
CA LEU A 158 6.58 0.83 -8.12
C LEU A 158 6.12 -0.60 -7.78
N HIS A 159 5.60 -0.81 -6.57
CA HIS A 159 5.29 -2.15 -6.08
C HIS A 159 4.32 -2.90 -7.02
N HIS A 160 3.18 -2.32 -7.38
CA HIS A 160 2.24 -2.98 -8.31
C HIS A 160 2.75 -3.21 -9.74
N THR A 161 3.81 -2.52 -10.15
CA THR A 161 4.45 -2.75 -11.44
C THR A 161 5.55 -3.81 -11.32
N TYR A 162 6.31 -3.78 -10.23
CA TYR A 162 7.56 -4.53 -10.06
C TYR A 162 7.52 -5.49 -8.86
N THR A 163 6.35 -6.03 -8.51
CA THR A 163 6.13 -6.87 -7.32
C THR A 163 7.24 -7.92 -7.19
N ASN A 164 7.94 -7.96 -6.04
CA ASN A 164 9.05 -8.87 -5.76
C ASN A 164 10.26 -8.81 -6.72
N VAL A 165 10.40 -7.78 -7.55
CA VAL A 165 11.60 -7.56 -8.38
C VAL A 165 12.64 -6.80 -7.55
N ASP A 166 13.76 -7.46 -7.26
CA ASP A 166 14.86 -6.90 -6.47
C ASP A 166 15.41 -5.60 -7.09
N GLY A 167 15.76 -4.62 -6.25
CA GLY A 167 16.22 -3.29 -6.68
C GLY A 167 15.14 -2.37 -7.27
N LYS A 168 13.92 -2.86 -7.53
CA LYS A 168 12.79 -2.06 -8.03
C LYS A 168 11.66 -1.93 -7.01
N ASP A 169 11.35 -3.01 -6.30
CA ASP A 169 10.30 -3.02 -5.28
C ASP A 169 10.83 -2.57 -3.91
N ASP A 170 10.42 -1.37 -3.48
CA ASP A 170 10.82 -0.78 -2.19
C ASP A 170 10.22 -1.54 -0.99
N ASP A 171 9.23 -2.43 -1.18
CA ASP A 171 8.63 -3.22 -0.09
C ASP A 171 9.47 -4.42 0.36
N ILE A 172 10.35 -4.92 -0.51
CA ILE A 172 11.32 -5.97 -0.15
C ILE A 172 12.74 -5.40 0.08
N ALA A 173 12.94 -4.10 -0.17
CA ALA A 173 14.22 -3.41 -0.05
C ALA A 173 14.47 -2.86 1.37
N LEU A 174 14.69 -3.75 2.35
CA LEU A 174 15.01 -3.38 3.74
C LEU A 174 16.51 -3.09 3.97
N GLY A 175 17.25 -2.73 2.91
CA GLY A 175 18.69 -2.50 2.95
C GLY A 175 19.46 -3.74 3.40
N SER A 176 20.51 -3.54 4.21
CA SER A 176 21.32 -4.64 4.73
C SER A 176 20.69 -5.36 5.93
N LEU A 177 19.61 -4.82 6.52
CA LEU A 177 19.04 -5.30 7.79
C LEU A 177 18.31 -6.63 7.64
N MET A 178 17.55 -6.80 6.57
CA MET A 178 16.81 -8.02 6.28
C MET A 178 17.03 -8.47 4.85
N ARG A 179 16.98 -9.78 4.64
CA ARG A 179 17.05 -10.41 3.34
C ARG A 179 15.69 -11.01 3.03
N LEU A 180 14.92 -10.29 2.22
CA LEU A 180 13.58 -10.68 1.78
C LEU A 180 13.53 -11.16 0.33
N SER A 181 14.66 -11.16 -0.36
CA SER A 181 14.80 -11.65 -1.73
C SER A 181 16.04 -12.54 -1.85
N PRO A 182 16.00 -13.60 -2.67
CA PRO A 182 17.18 -14.40 -2.97
C PRO A 182 18.32 -13.59 -3.60
N ALA A 183 18.01 -12.54 -4.37
CA ALA A 183 18.99 -11.71 -5.05
C ALA A 183 19.70 -10.73 -4.09
N THR A 184 19.08 -10.40 -2.95
CA THR A 184 19.70 -9.55 -1.94
C THR A 184 20.96 -10.23 -1.36
N PRO A 185 22.12 -9.55 -1.29
CA PRO A 185 23.35 -10.14 -0.73
C PRO A 185 23.18 -10.61 0.71
N TRP A 186 23.62 -11.83 0.99
CA TRP A 186 23.57 -12.39 2.34
C TRP A 186 24.61 -11.73 3.27
N ARG A 187 24.20 -11.53 4.54
CA ARG A 187 25.04 -11.03 5.63
C ARG A 187 24.93 -11.95 6.85
N PRO A 188 25.97 -12.05 7.70
CA PRO A 188 25.98 -12.99 8.82
C PRO A 188 24.79 -12.87 9.78
N TRP A 189 24.29 -11.65 10.03
CA TRP A 189 23.14 -11.42 10.91
C TRP A 189 21.82 -11.91 10.32
N HIS A 190 21.68 -12.08 8.99
CA HIS A 190 20.46 -12.63 8.39
C HIS A 190 20.12 -14.03 8.91
N ARG A 191 21.10 -14.78 9.43
CA ARG A 191 20.86 -16.08 10.09
C ARG A 191 19.85 -15.98 11.23
N LEU A 192 19.76 -14.84 11.90
CA LEU A 192 18.85 -14.57 13.02
C LEU A 192 17.66 -13.70 12.63
N GLN A 193 17.47 -13.36 11.34
CA GLN A 193 16.41 -12.42 10.94
C GLN A 193 15.01 -12.89 11.31
N HIS A 194 14.77 -14.21 11.34
CA HIS A 194 13.50 -14.77 11.79
C HIS A 194 13.19 -14.47 13.27
N TRP A 195 14.18 -14.10 14.09
CA TRP A 195 13.99 -13.65 15.46
C TRP A 195 13.76 -12.13 15.55
N TYR A 196 14.65 -11.34 14.93
CA TYR A 196 14.56 -9.88 15.05
C TYR A 196 13.56 -9.23 14.07
N ALA A 197 13.02 -9.96 13.10
CA ALA A 197 12.04 -9.45 12.13
C ALA A 197 10.82 -8.86 12.82
N VAL A 198 10.28 -9.52 13.86
CA VAL A 198 9.11 -9.03 14.60
C VAL A 198 9.35 -7.65 15.19
N PHE A 199 10.56 -7.42 15.72
CA PHE A 199 10.95 -6.10 16.23
C PHE A 199 11.13 -5.08 15.10
N LEU A 200 11.76 -5.43 13.99
CA LEU A 200 11.89 -4.50 12.86
C LEU A 200 10.53 -4.14 12.24
N TYR A 201 9.62 -5.11 12.18
CA TYR A 201 8.26 -4.95 11.69
C TYR A 201 7.45 -3.98 12.55
N SER A 202 7.61 -4.02 13.88
CA SER A 202 6.92 -3.07 14.77
C SER A 202 7.39 -1.62 14.56
N LEU A 203 8.61 -1.41 14.07
CA LEU A 203 9.16 -0.08 13.81
C LEU A 203 8.68 0.58 12.51
N LEU A 204 7.90 -0.11 11.66
CA LEU A 204 7.54 0.36 10.32
C LEU A 204 6.98 1.80 10.29
N THR A 205 5.99 2.09 11.13
CA THR A 205 5.27 3.38 11.09
C THR A 205 6.11 4.51 11.69
N LEU A 206 6.94 4.21 12.71
CA LEU A 206 7.94 5.15 13.22
C LEU A 206 9.00 5.44 12.16
N PHE A 207 9.45 4.42 11.43
CA PHE A 207 10.42 4.58 10.36
C PHE A 207 9.88 5.46 9.23
N TRP A 208 8.61 5.32 8.85
CA TRP A 208 7.96 6.23 7.90
C TRP A 208 7.92 7.67 8.42
N LEU A 209 7.41 7.85 9.63
CA LEU A 209 7.25 9.17 10.25
C LEU A 209 8.57 9.93 10.41
N LEU A 210 9.59 9.25 10.92
CA LEU A 210 10.85 9.87 11.36
C LEU A 210 11.92 9.89 10.28
N PHE A 211 11.89 8.97 9.31
CA PHE A 211 13.01 8.79 8.38
C PHE A 211 12.62 8.58 6.92
N SER A 212 11.93 7.49 6.58
CA SER A 212 11.73 7.06 5.19
C SER A 212 11.03 8.12 4.34
N ASP A 213 9.94 8.71 4.86
CA ASP A 213 9.20 9.71 4.11
C ASP A 213 10.03 10.97 3.88
N TRP A 214 10.72 11.45 4.92
CA TRP A 214 11.63 12.60 4.82
C TRP A 214 12.77 12.33 3.84
N HIS A 215 13.41 11.18 3.94
CA HIS A 215 14.51 10.80 3.05
C HIS A 215 14.06 10.75 1.58
N LYS A 216 12.91 10.12 1.30
CA LYS A 216 12.30 10.08 -0.05
C LYS A 216 11.84 11.47 -0.52
N MET A 217 11.33 12.30 0.39
CA MET A 217 10.93 13.67 0.10
C MET A 217 12.15 14.54 -0.27
N ILE A 218 13.20 14.54 0.55
CA ILE A 218 14.43 15.31 0.35
C ILE A 218 15.17 14.87 -0.92
N ARG A 219 15.37 13.56 -1.12
CA ARG A 219 16.13 13.06 -2.28
C ARG A 219 15.34 13.10 -3.58
N GLY A 220 14.02 13.26 -3.51
CA GLY A 220 13.16 13.28 -4.69
C GLY A 220 13.16 11.96 -5.46
N LYS A 221 13.43 10.83 -4.80
CA LYS A 221 13.44 9.49 -5.41
C LYS A 221 13.05 8.40 -4.40
N ILE A 222 12.56 7.27 -4.92
CA ILE A 222 12.33 6.02 -4.18
C ILE A 222 13.21 4.94 -4.79
N GLY A 223 14.13 4.38 -3.99
CA GLY A 223 15.25 3.62 -4.53
C GLY A 223 16.01 4.45 -5.57
N ASP A 224 16.07 3.94 -6.80
CA ASP A 224 16.65 4.63 -7.94
C ASP A 224 15.64 5.26 -8.89
N THR A 225 14.34 5.20 -8.56
CA THR A 225 13.29 5.80 -9.37
C THR A 225 13.04 7.25 -8.95
N PRO A 226 13.26 8.25 -9.82
CA PRO A 226 12.93 9.63 -9.53
C PRO A 226 11.43 9.81 -9.30
N LEU A 227 11.08 10.67 -8.35
CA LEU A 227 9.70 11.07 -8.14
C LEU A 227 9.27 12.06 -9.23
N PRO A 228 7.98 12.08 -9.61
CA PRO A 228 7.47 13.06 -10.57
C PRO A 228 7.78 14.49 -10.14
N LYS A 229 7.85 15.41 -11.11
CA LYS A 229 8.04 16.84 -10.83
C LYS A 229 6.95 17.32 -9.87
N ARG A 230 7.36 17.69 -8.66
CA ARG A 230 6.45 18.12 -7.60
C ARG A 230 5.95 19.54 -7.82
N ALA A 231 4.72 19.78 -7.42
CA ALA A 231 4.21 21.13 -7.28
C ALA A 231 4.85 21.81 -6.05
N TRP A 232 5.00 23.13 -6.11
CA TRP A 232 5.62 23.92 -5.04
C TRP A 232 4.90 23.78 -3.69
N TRP A 233 3.60 23.47 -3.70
CA TRP A 233 2.77 23.31 -2.49
C TRP A 233 2.92 21.94 -1.81
N GLU A 234 3.51 20.93 -2.47
CA GLU A 234 3.62 19.59 -1.89
C GLU A 234 4.52 19.54 -0.65
N TRP A 235 5.57 20.37 -0.61
CA TRP A 235 6.46 20.49 0.55
C TRP A 235 5.76 21.14 1.75
N PRO A 236 5.15 22.35 1.62
CA PRO A 236 4.34 22.92 2.69
C PRO A 236 3.23 22.00 3.17
N TYR A 237 2.53 21.31 2.25
CA TYR A 237 1.51 20.34 2.60
C TYR A 237 2.06 19.19 3.45
N PHE A 238 3.16 18.57 3.00
CA PHE A 238 3.82 17.48 3.72
C PHE A 238 4.27 17.91 5.12
N VAL A 239 4.92 19.06 5.26
CA VAL A 239 5.36 19.56 6.57
C VAL A 239 4.15 19.85 7.47
N ALA A 240 3.12 20.51 6.93
CA ALA A 240 1.91 20.82 7.68
C ALA A 240 1.21 19.54 8.19
N THR A 241 1.10 18.49 7.36
CA THR A 241 0.49 17.23 7.81
C THR A 241 1.31 16.52 8.86
N LYS A 242 2.66 16.52 8.76
CA LYS A 242 3.53 16.00 9.83
C LYS A 242 3.40 16.78 11.13
N LEU A 243 3.30 18.11 11.07
CA LEU A 243 3.10 18.96 12.25
C LEU A 243 1.73 18.75 12.88
N LEU A 244 0.68 18.63 12.07
CA LEU A 244 -0.66 18.29 12.57
C LEU A 244 -0.65 16.92 13.24
N TYR A 245 0.02 15.93 12.63
CA TYR A 245 0.18 14.60 13.21
C TYR A 245 0.85 14.64 14.59
N VAL A 246 2.00 15.30 14.70
CA VAL A 246 2.70 15.50 15.98
C VAL A 246 1.83 16.30 16.97
N GLY A 247 1.10 17.30 16.47
CA GLY A 247 0.22 18.14 17.26
C GLY A 247 -0.85 17.33 17.98
N TYR A 248 -1.60 16.48 17.27
CA TYR A 248 -2.65 15.70 17.91
C TYR A 248 -2.11 14.44 18.60
N THR A 249 -1.02 13.82 18.17
CA THR A 249 -0.52 12.58 18.79
C THR A 249 0.36 12.81 20.02
N LEU A 250 1.10 13.92 20.08
CA LEU A 250 2.06 14.20 21.13
C LEU A 250 1.73 15.48 21.90
N VAL A 251 1.52 16.60 21.20
CA VAL A 251 1.33 17.91 21.88
C VAL A 251 0.03 17.94 22.66
N LEU A 252 -1.10 17.58 22.04
CA LEU A 252 -2.40 17.61 22.68
C LEU A 252 -2.48 16.70 23.92
N PRO A 253 -2.04 15.42 23.89
CA PRO A 253 -2.03 14.58 25.09
C PRO A 253 -1.07 15.08 26.18
N ALA A 254 0.04 15.72 25.81
CA ALA A 254 1.01 16.28 26.76
C ALA A 254 0.48 17.49 27.54
N LEU A 255 -0.66 18.08 27.12
CA LEU A 255 -1.38 19.07 27.91
C LEU A 255 -2.12 18.46 29.10
N TYR A 256 -2.40 17.16 29.08
CA TYR A 256 -3.19 16.44 30.09
C TYR A 256 -2.37 15.44 30.90
N HIS A 257 -1.26 14.93 30.33
CA HIS A 257 -0.46 13.85 30.91
C HIS A 257 1.04 14.20 30.92
N PRO A 258 1.83 13.65 31.86
CA PRO A 258 3.28 13.79 31.81
C PRO A 258 3.83 13.27 30.49
N PHE A 259 4.75 14.02 29.88
CA PHE A 259 5.28 13.71 28.54
C PHE A 259 5.85 12.30 28.41
N SER A 260 6.45 11.75 29.48
CA SER A 260 6.94 10.36 29.49
C SER A 260 5.84 9.32 29.24
N HIS A 261 4.64 9.53 29.79
CA HIS A 261 3.49 8.63 29.59
C HIS A 261 2.95 8.76 28.17
N VAL A 262 2.87 9.99 27.65
CA VAL A 262 2.46 10.27 26.28
C VAL A 262 3.42 9.59 25.30
N LEU A 263 4.73 9.74 25.50
CA LEU A 263 5.74 9.12 24.66
C LEU A 263 5.67 7.59 24.70
N LEU A 264 5.47 7.00 25.88
CA LEU A 264 5.31 5.55 26.03
C LEU A 264 4.07 5.05 25.28
N ALA A 265 2.93 5.72 25.42
CA ALA A 265 1.71 5.37 24.72
C ALA A 265 1.85 5.54 23.21
N PHE A 266 2.46 6.64 22.76
CA PHE A 266 2.76 6.91 21.35
C PHE A 266 3.61 5.79 20.74
N ILE A 267 4.73 5.44 21.38
CA ILE A 267 5.59 4.34 20.93
C ILE A 267 4.82 3.03 20.93
N GLY A 268 4.10 2.69 22.00
CA GLY A 268 3.32 1.45 22.10
C GLY A 268 2.28 1.29 20.98
N VAL A 269 1.51 2.35 20.72
CA VAL A 269 0.52 2.38 19.62
C VAL A 269 1.21 2.19 18.27
N HIS A 270 2.32 2.88 18.03
CA HIS A 270 3.09 2.74 16.80
C HIS A 270 3.67 1.33 16.62
N LEU A 271 4.20 0.72 17.68
CA LEU A 271 4.76 -0.63 17.63
C LEU A 271 3.69 -1.66 17.27
N LEU A 272 2.51 -1.57 17.86
CA LEU A 272 1.39 -2.45 17.55
C LEU A 272 0.86 -2.23 16.12
N PHE A 273 0.71 -0.96 15.74
CA PHE A 273 0.23 -0.59 14.41
C PHE A 273 1.21 -1.04 13.31
N GLY A 274 2.49 -0.70 13.47
CA GLY A 274 3.56 -1.07 12.55
C GLY A 274 3.73 -2.58 12.42
N LEU A 275 3.65 -3.32 13.53
CA LEU A 275 3.76 -4.78 13.52
C LEU A 275 2.62 -5.39 12.71
N THR A 276 1.39 -4.91 12.93
CA THR A 276 0.20 -5.43 12.25
C THR A 276 0.27 -5.17 10.74
N LEU A 277 0.60 -3.93 10.33
CA LEU A 277 0.78 -3.58 8.92
C LEU A 277 1.84 -4.47 8.26
N SER A 278 3.03 -4.53 8.87
CA SER A 278 4.16 -5.29 8.35
C SER A 278 3.82 -6.76 8.20
N VAL A 279 3.27 -7.40 9.23
CA VAL A 279 2.91 -8.83 9.16
C VAL A 279 1.95 -9.06 8.01
N VAL A 280 0.83 -8.32 7.92
CA VAL A 280 -0.17 -8.52 6.86
C VAL A 280 0.44 -8.37 5.46
N PHE A 281 1.26 -7.34 5.21
CA PHE A 281 1.90 -7.16 3.92
C PHE A 281 2.90 -8.27 3.60
N GLN A 282 3.66 -8.73 4.58
CA GLN A 282 4.66 -9.78 4.38
C GLN A 282 4.04 -11.17 4.15
N LEU A 283 2.91 -11.48 4.80
CA LEU A 283 2.17 -12.72 4.55
C LEU A 283 1.68 -12.84 3.09
N ALA A 284 1.64 -11.71 2.38
CA ALA A 284 1.10 -11.61 1.04
C ALA A 284 2.18 -11.70 -0.06
N HIS A 285 3.47 -11.56 0.28
CA HIS A 285 4.56 -11.42 -0.70
C HIS A 285 5.84 -12.19 -0.38
N THR A 286 6.19 -12.35 0.90
CA THR A 286 7.47 -12.92 1.34
C THR A 286 7.26 -14.23 2.08
N VAL A 287 6.63 -15.19 1.39
CA VAL A 287 6.24 -16.50 1.91
C VAL A 287 6.84 -17.60 1.06
N GLU A 288 6.93 -18.82 1.60
CA GLU A 288 7.27 -19.99 0.79
C GLU A 288 6.33 -20.10 -0.42
N GLY A 289 6.89 -20.35 -1.61
CA GLY A 289 6.14 -20.46 -2.86
C GLY A 289 6.09 -19.16 -3.67
N ALA A 290 6.24 -17.98 -3.03
CA ALA A 290 6.31 -16.72 -3.75
C ALA A 290 7.63 -16.60 -4.54
N ALA A 291 7.53 -16.20 -5.79
CA ALA A 291 8.66 -15.98 -6.68
C ALA A 291 9.28 -14.59 -6.50
N PHE A 292 10.55 -14.48 -6.88
CA PHE A 292 11.33 -13.23 -6.93
C PHE A 292 12.01 -13.13 -8.30
N PRO A 293 11.22 -12.96 -9.37
CA PRO A 293 11.75 -12.99 -10.73
C PRO A 293 12.61 -11.75 -10.99
N LEU A 294 13.63 -11.92 -11.82
CA LEU A 294 14.49 -10.85 -12.31
C LEU A 294 14.25 -10.65 -13.81
N PRO A 295 14.45 -9.43 -14.33
CA PRO A 295 14.45 -9.22 -15.77
C PRO A 295 15.58 -10.02 -16.44
N GLY A 296 15.32 -10.49 -17.65
CA GLY A 296 16.34 -11.10 -18.50
C GLY A 296 17.35 -10.07 -19.02
N ASP A 297 18.32 -10.54 -19.81
CA ASP A 297 19.40 -9.69 -20.35
C ASP A 297 18.89 -8.57 -21.27
N ASP A 298 17.72 -8.75 -21.88
CA ASP A 298 17.03 -7.74 -22.69
C ASP A 298 16.26 -6.69 -21.84
N GLY A 299 16.35 -6.80 -20.52
CA GLY A 299 15.67 -5.94 -19.56
C GLY A 299 14.18 -6.22 -19.40
N LYS A 300 13.64 -7.30 -19.99
CA LYS A 300 12.22 -7.65 -19.92
C LYS A 300 11.96 -8.81 -18.96
N MET A 301 10.73 -8.88 -18.49
CA MET A 301 10.27 -9.99 -17.66
C MET A 301 9.79 -11.14 -18.55
N ALA A 302 10.10 -12.36 -18.15
CA ALA A 302 9.76 -13.56 -18.92
C ALA A 302 8.24 -13.82 -18.98
N ASP A 303 7.52 -13.48 -17.91
CA ASP A 303 6.08 -13.72 -17.78
C ASP A 303 5.25 -12.53 -18.30
N GLU A 304 4.01 -12.81 -18.71
CA GLU A 304 3.00 -11.75 -18.80
C GLU A 304 2.71 -11.15 -17.42
N TRP A 305 2.26 -9.89 -17.38
CA TRP A 305 2.09 -9.17 -16.11
C TRP A 305 1.17 -9.89 -15.12
N ALA A 306 0.05 -10.45 -15.58
CA ALA A 306 -0.89 -11.14 -14.68
C ALA A 306 -0.30 -12.42 -14.07
N VAL A 307 0.45 -13.19 -14.86
CA VAL A 307 1.17 -14.38 -14.37
C VAL A 307 2.27 -14.00 -13.39
N HIS A 308 2.99 -12.90 -13.64
CA HIS A 308 3.94 -12.35 -12.68
C HIS A 308 3.25 -12.03 -11.34
N GLN A 309 2.10 -11.37 -11.37
CA GLN A 309 1.35 -11.08 -10.13
C GLN A 309 0.93 -12.36 -9.41
N LEU A 310 0.46 -13.38 -10.12
CA LEU A 310 0.11 -14.67 -9.52
C LEU A 310 1.29 -15.36 -8.84
N LYS A 311 2.48 -15.31 -9.46
CA LYS A 311 3.69 -15.95 -8.92
C LYS A 311 4.28 -15.20 -7.72
N THR A 312 4.03 -13.90 -7.61
CA THR A 312 4.68 -13.02 -6.62
C THR A 312 3.75 -12.61 -5.47
N THR A 313 2.51 -13.09 -5.47
CA THR A 313 1.51 -12.82 -4.43
C THR A 313 0.94 -14.11 -3.85
N ALA A 314 0.51 -14.04 -2.60
CA ALA A 314 -0.16 -15.12 -1.92
C ALA A 314 -1.40 -14.61 -1.19
N ASN A 315 -2.50 -15.35 -1.33
CA ASN A 315 -3.70 -15.17 -0.55
C ASN A 315 -3.60 -15.92 0.78
N PHE A 316 -4.43 -15.54 1.75
CA PHE A 316 -4.54 -16.28 3.00
C PHE A 316 -5.88 -16.07 3.69
N ALA A 317 -6.38 -17.09 4.38
CA ALA A 317 -7.60 -17.03 5.18
C ALA A 317 -8.84 -16.46 4.44
N CYS A 318 -8.93 -16.65 3.12
CA CYS A 318 -10.01 -16.10 2.27
C CYS A 318 -11.42 -16.53 2.69
N GLY A 319 -11.55 -17.69 3.32
CA GLY A 319 -12.83 -18.18 3.85
C GLY A 319 -13.27 -17.53 5.17
N ASN A 320 -12.41 -16.77 5.85
CA ASN A 320 -12.70 -16.18 7.15
C ASN A 320 -13.20 -14.73 7.03
N ARG A 321 -14.50 -14.55 7.30
CA ARG A 321 -15.17 -13.24 7.18
C ARG A 321 -14.66 -12.20 8.16
N LEU A 322 -14.27 -12.59 9.37
CA LEU A 322 -13.73 -11.66 10.38
C LEU A 322 -12.33 -11.18 9.97
N VAL A 323 -11.48 -12.08 9.50
CA VAL A 323 -10.16 -11.75 8.96
C VAL A 323 -10.31 -10.81 7.76
N THR A 324 -11.23 -11.13 6.84
CA THR A 324 -11.49 -10.30 5.64
C THR A 324 -12.06 -8.92 6.01
N PHE A 325 -12.89 -8.85 7.04
CA PHE A 325 -13.40 -7.58 7.56
C PHE A 325 -12.26 -6.73 8.09
N TYR A 326 -11.43 -7.31 8.96
CA TYR A 326 -10.33 -6.62 9.61
C TYR A 326 -9.25 -6.16 8.60
N MET A 327 -8.83 -7.05 7.70
CA MET A 327 -7.70 -6.81 6.78
C MET A 327 -8.06 -5.97 5.56
N GLY A 328 -9.30 -5.50 5.40
CA GLY A 328 -9.69 -4.71 4.23
C GLY A 328 -9.42 -5.42 2.90
N GLY A 329 -9.58 -6.75 2.87
CA GLY A 329 -9.32 -7.59 1.71
C GLY A 329 -7.85 -7.77 1.33
N LEU A 330 -6.88 -7.31 2.13
CA LEU A 330 -5.44 -7.59 1.89
C LEU A 330 -5.07 -9.08 2.05
N ASN A 331 -6.00 -9.89 2.54
CA ASN A 331 -5.90 -11.34 2.55
C ASN A 331 -6.26 -11.98 1.18
N PHE A 332 -6.68 -11.14 0.22
CA PHE A 332 -6.92 -11.43 -1.20
C PHE A 332 -5.92 -10.65 -2.08
N GLN A 333 -4.63 -10.85 -1.81
CA GLN A 333 -3.55 -10.10 -2.45
C GLN A 333 -3.44 -10.35 -3.95
N VAL A 334 -3.75 -11.56 -4.41
CA VAL A 334 -3.81 -11.88 -5.84
C VAL A 334 -4.82 -10.97 -6.54
N GLU A 335 -6.04 -10.90 -6.02
CA GLU A 335 -7.12 -10.09 -6.59
C GLU A 335 -6.82 -8.60 -6.48
N HIS A 336 -6.20 -8.17 -5.37
CA HIS A 336 -5.73 -6.81 -5.17
C HIS A 336 -4.75 -6.38 -6.27
N HIS A 337 -3.73 -7.20 -6.54
CA HIS A 337 -2.73 -6.88 -7.57
C HIS A 337 -3.30 -6.91 -8.98
N LEU A 338 -4.15 -7.90 -9.30
CA LEU A 338 -4.79 -8.02 -10.61
C LEU A 338 -5.82 -6.91 -10.88
N PHE A 339 -6.57 -6.49 -9.85
CA PHE A 339 -7.73 -5.58 -9.98
C PHE A 339 -7.72 -4.42 -8.98
N ARG A 340 -6.57 -3.80 -8.73
CA ARG A 340 -6.38 -2.71 -7.72
C ARG A 340 -7.39 -1.55 -7.76
N LYS A 341 -7.98 -1.25 -8.92
CA LYS A 341 -9.01 -0.20 -9.07
C LYS A 341 -10.42 -0.64 -8.68
N THR A 342 -10.59 -1.90 -8.31
CA THR A 342 -11.83 -2.47 -7.77
C THR A 342 -11.74 -2.52 -6.26
N SER A 343 -12.80 -2.10 -5.56
CA SER A 343 -12.85 -2.07 -4.10
C SER A 343 -12.78 -3.48 -3.53
N HIS A 344 -12.10 -3.60 -2.39
CA HIS A 344 -11.86 -4.88 -1.74
C HIS A 344 -13.13 -5.63 -1.31
N VAL A 345 -14.28 -4.93 -1.24
CA VAL A 345 -15.57 -5.56 -0.95
C VAL A 345 -15.97 -6.62 -1.99
N HIS A 346 -15.38 -6.57 -3.19
CA HIS A 346 -15.63 -7.52 -4.27
C HIS A 346 -14.63 -8.69 -4.31
N TYR A 347 -13.48 -8.59 -3.63
CA TYR A 347 -12.43 -9.61 -3.71
C TYR A 347 -12.89 -11.02 -3.34
N PRO A 348 -13.80 -11.24 -2.36
CA PRO A 348 -14.33 -12.59 -2.11
C PRO A 348 -15.03 -13.21 -3.33
N ALA A 349 -15.76 -12.41 -4.12
CA ALA A 349 -16.40 -12.89 -5.34
C ALA A 349 -15.38 -13.07 -6.47
N LEU A 350 -14.49 -12.08 -6.66
CA LEU A 350 -13.47 -12.13 -7.71
C LEU A 350 -12.48 -13.28 -7.51
N SER A 351 -12.18 -13.64 -6.26
CA SER A 351 -11.24 -14.73 -5.96
C SER A 351 -11.68 -16.08 -6.53
N ARG A 352 -12.99 -16.33 -6.61
CA ARG A 352 -13.53 -17.55 -7.22
C ARG A 352 -13.31 -17.54 -8.73
N ILE A 353 -13.59 -16.40 -9.37
CA ILE A 353 -13.38 -16.18 -10.81
C ILE A 353 -11.90 -16.36 -11.16
N VAL A 354 -11.02 -15.78 -10.36
CA VAL A 354 -9.56 -15.88 -10.57
C VAL A 354 -9.09 -17.31 -10.38
N ALA A 355 -9.50 -17.99 -9.30
CA ALA A 355 -9.11 -19.38 -9.04
C ALA A 355 -9.57 -20.33 -10.16
N ASP A 356 -10.78 -20.16 -10.69
CA ASP A 356 -11.29 -20.99 -11.78
C ASP A 356 -10.53 -20.76 -13.09
N ALA A 357 -10.23 -19.50 -13.42
CA ALA A 357 -9.39 -19.19 -14.59
C ALA A 357 -7.96 -19.72 -14.41
N CYS A 358 -7.40 -19.65 -13.20
CA CYS A 358 -6.06 -20.21 -12.93
C CYS A 358 -6.06 -21.72 -13.15
N ARG A 359 -7.09 -22.44 -12.68
CA ARG A 359 -7.22 -23.89 -12.88
C ARG A 359 -7.31 -24.28 -14.35
N GLU A 360 -8.11 -23.55 -15.13
CA GLU A 360 -8.30 -23.79 -16.56
C GLU A 360 -7.03 -23.57 -17.39
N HIS A 361 -6.28 -22.51 -17.06
CA HIS A 361 -5.05 -22.17 -17.78
C HIS A 361 -3.79 -22.81 -17.19
N GLY A 362 -3.91 -23.64 -16.14
CA GLY A 362 -2.77 -24.26 -15.46
C GLY A 362 -1.83 -23.25 -14.77
N MET A 363 -2.37 -22.10 -14.35
CA MET A 363 -1.62 -21.03 -13.68
C MET A 363 -1.59 -21.24 -12.15
N PRO A 364 -0.52 -20.81 -11.46
CA PRO A 364 -0.43 -20.93 -10.01
C PRO A 364 -1.44 -20.01 -9.33
N TYR A 365 -2.07 -20.49 -8.25
CA TYR A 365 -2.93 -19.68 -7.39
C TYR A 365 -2.65 -20.00 -5.93
N GLN A 366 -1.76 -19.23 -5.31
CA GLN A 366 -1.30 -19.51 -3.95
C GLN A 366 -2.28 -18.95 -2.92
N SER A 367 -2.85 -19.83 -2.08
CA SER A 367 -3.74 -19.42 -0.98
C SER A 367 -3.55 -20.30 0.26
N PHE A 368 -3.22 -19.68 1.39
CA PHE A 368 -3.11 -20.37 2.67
C PHE A 368 -4.47 -20.46 3.38
N GLN A 369 -4.78 -21.60 3.97
CA GLN A 369 -6.08 -21.82 4.62
C GLN A 369 -6.33 -20.92 5.84
N SER A 370 -5.28 -20.43 6.51
CA SER A 370 -5.41 -19.59 7.70
C SER A 370 -4.26 -18.59 7.82
N VAL A 371 -4.48 -17.55 8.64
CA VAL A 371 -3.43 -16.57 8.98
C VAL A 371 -2.23 -17.28 9.59
N TRP A 372 -2.45 -18.27 10.46
CA TRP A 372 -1.38 -19.04 11.07
C TRP A 372 -0.57 -19.86 10.05
N ALA A 373 -1.22 -20.44 9.05
CA ALA A 373 -0.53 -21.15 7.97
C ALA A 373 0.38 -20.21 7.17
N ALA A 374 -0.12 -19.02 6.81
CA ALA A 374 0.66 -18.00 6.12
C ALA A 374 1.82 -17.49 7.00
N MET A 375 1.59 -17.25 8.30
CA MET A 375 2.66 -16.88 9.25
C MET A 375 3.76 -17.94 9.29
N LYS A 376 3.40 -19.22 9.44
CA LYS A 376 4.39 -20.31 9.42
C LYS A 376 5.17 -20.36 8.11
N ALA A 377 4.53 -20.09 6.96
CA ALA A 377 5.21 -20.00 5.67
C ALA A 377 6.17 -18.80 5.62
N HIS A 378 5.77 -17.63 6.11
CA HIS A 378 6.61 -16.44 6.20
C HIS A 378 7.84 -16.66 7.10
N PHE A 379 7.68 -17.22 8.31
CA PHE A 379 8.82 -17.48 9.20
C PHE A 379 9.78 -18.54 8.65
N ARG A 380 9.26 -19.56 7.94
CA ARG A 380 10.12 -20.53 7.24
C ARG A 380 10.88 -19.87 6.08
N PHE A 381 10.22 -19.00 5.32
CA PHE A 381 10.85 -18.17 4.31
C PHE A 381 11.99 -17.30 4.89
N LEU A 382 11.75 -16.59 6.00
CA LEU A 382 12.79 -15.81 6.68
C LEU A 382 13.98 -16.68 7.12
N LYS A 383 13.71 -17.88 7.63
CA LYS A 383 14.76 -18.85 8.01
C LYS A 383 15.53 -19.35 6.79
N GLN A 384 14.85 -19.61 5.68
CA GLN A 384 15.49 -19.98 4.40
C GLN A 384 16.38 -18.85 3.88
N MET A 385 15.87 -17.61 3.85
CA MET A 385 16.65 -16.44 3.43
C MET A 385 17.82 -16.13 4.36
N GLY A 386 17.74 -16.57 5.62
CA GLY A 386 18.82 -16.46 6.59
C GLY A 386 19.94 -17.49 6.42
N ARG A 387 19.73 -18.56 5.64
CA ARG A 387 20.77 -19.57 5.36
C ARG A 387 21.82 -19.00 4.40
N GLN A 388 23.08 -19.32 4.67
CA GLN A 388 24.19 -18.93 3.81
C GLN A 388 24.02 -19.57 2.42
N PRO A 389 24.26 -18.84 1.31
CA PRO A 389 24.01 -19.35 -0.05
C PRO A 389 24.67 -20.68 -0.40
N ALA A 390 25.89 -20.94 0.11
CA ALA A 390 26.58 -22.23 -0.09
C ALA A 390 25.82 -23.45 0.50
N ALA A 391 24.90 -23.22 1.45
CA ALA A 391 24.04 -24.25 2.02
C ALA A 391 22.72 -24.46 1.23
N LEU A 392 22.38 -23.57 0.29
CA LEU A 392 21.18 -23.70 -0.55
C LEU A 392 21.43 -24.55 -1.81
N SER A 393 22.68 -24.65 -2.26
CA SER A 393 23.12 -25.50 -3.38
C SER A 393 23.29 -26.98 -3.04
N ALA A 394 23.07 -27.40 -1.78
CA ALA A 394 23.32 -28.75 -1.29
C ALA A 394 22.05 -29.56 -0.93
N GLY A 395 20.85 -29.05 -1.22
CA GLY A 395 19.58 -29.74 -0.92
C GLY A 395 18.71 -29.90 -2.17
N PRO A 396 17.99 -31.02 -2.34
CA PRO A 396 17.05 -31.17 -3.44
C PRO A 396 15.99 -30.07 -3.34
N VAL A 397 15.83 -29.29 -4.40
CA VAL A 397 14.72 -28.35 -4.56
C VAL A 397 13.46 -29.18 -4.60
N ALA A 398 12.79 -29.31 -3.45
CA ALA A 398 11.51 -29.98 -3.36
C ALA A 398 10.52 -29.21 -4.24
N ALA A 399 10.16 -29.82 -5.37
CA ALA A 399 9.05 -29.37 -6.19
C ALA A 399 7.81 -29.28 -5.28
N ALA A 400 7.30 -28.06 -5.10
CA ALA A 400 6.04 -27.85 -4.41
C ALA A 400 4.97 -28.67 -5.14
N THR A 401 4.33 -29.57 -4.40
CA THR A 401 3.24 -30.41 -4.89
C THR A 401 2.14 -29.49 -5.41
N ARG A 402 1.91 -29.51 -6.72
CA ARG A 402 0.76 -28.87 -7.36
C ARG A 402 -0.49 -29.64 -6.90
N ILE A 403 -1.46 -28.92 -6.34
CA ILE A 403 -2.87 -29.35 -6.28
C ILE A 403 -3.65 -28.43 -7.19
#